data_AF-K8GMX1-F1
#
_entry.id   AF-K8GMX1-F1
#
_cell.length_a   1.000
_cell.length_b   1.000
_cell.length_c   1.000
_cell.angle_alpha   90.00
_cell.angle_beta   90.00
_cell.angle_gamma   90.00
#
_symmetry.space_group_name_H-M   'P 1'
#
loop_
_entity.id
_entity.type
_entity.pdbx_description
1 polymer ?
#
loop_
_entity_poly.entity_id
_entity_poly.type
_entity_poly.pdbx_seq_one_letter_code
_entity_poly.pdbx_strand_id
1 'polypeptide(L)'
;MKPEDYLNSWVPKLYGIQPDARGYRKACIDEIHRVTGISKNTINTWGALFENCPEHVHYTLKWVDSLNRIRELVALTVDIPES
;
A
#
# COMPACT_ATOMS: atom_id res chain seq x y z
N MET A 1 -4.42 -0.38 11.42
CA MET A 1 -3.53 -1.06 10.46
C MET A 1 -2.22 -0.30 10.48
N LYS A 2 -1.09 -0.98 10.65
CA LYS A 2 0.19 -0.29 10.57
C LYS A 2 0.55 -0.08 9.09
N PRO A 3 1.33 0.96 8.74
CA PRO A 3 1.78 1.17 7.37
C PRO A 3 2.51 -0.06 6.81
N GLU A 4 3.33 -0.72 7.63
CA GLU A 4 4.04 -1.93 7.24
C GLU A 4 3.12 -3.07 6.78
N ASP A 5 2.02 -3.32 7.50
CA ASP A 5 1.08 -4.39 7.17
C ASP A 5 0.49 -4.18 5.76
N TYR A 6 0.10 -2.94 5.47
CA TYR A 6 -0.41 -2.53 4.17
C TYR A 6 0.66 -2.69 3.10
N LEU A 7 1.85 -2.14 3.34
CA LEU A 7 2.93 -2.10 2.36
C LEU A 7 3.43 -3.50 2.01
N ASN A 8 3.64 -4.35 3.01
CA ASN A 8 4.07 -5.74 2.80
C ASN A 8 3.04 -6.56 2.02
N SER A 9 1.76 -6.20 2.10
CA SER A 9 0.69 -6.86 1.35
C SER A 9 0.60 -6.37 -0.10
N TRP A 10 0.74 -5.06 -0.32
CA TRP A 10 0.37 -4.43 -1.59
C TRP A 10 1.55 -4.02 -2.45
N VAL A 11 2.69 -3.63 -1.89
CA VAL A 11 3.85 -3.22 -2.69
C VAL A 11 4.37 -4.37 -3.57
N PRO A 12 4.50 -5.62 -3.07
CA PRO A 12 4.90 -6.74 -3.93
C PRO A 12 3.89 -7.00 -5.06
N LYS A 13 2.59 -6.85 -4.81
CA LYS A 13 1.53 -7.09 -5.79
C LYS A 13 1.43 -5.99 -6.85
N LEU A 14 1.52 -4.73 -6.43
CA LEU A 14 1.32 -3.56 -7.30
C LEU A 14 2.58 -3.19 -8.09
N TYR A 15 3.76 -3.40 -7.51
CA TYR A 15 5.04 -2.94 -8.08
C TYR A 15 6.01 -4.08 -8.39
N GLY A 16 5.73 -5.32 -7.97
CA GLY A 16 6.64 -6.45 -8.18
C GLY A 16 7.92 -6.39 -7.35
N ILE A 17 7.97 -5.56 -6.29
CA ILE A 17 9.16 -5.33 -5.47
C ILE A 17 8.95 -5.98 -4.10
N GLN A 18 9.82 -6.91 -3.73
CA GLN A 18 9.76 -7.63 -2.45
C GLN A 18 10.31 -6.79 -1.28
N PRO A 19 9.88 -7.03 -0.02
CA PRO A 19 10.31 -6.25 1.15
C PRO A 19 11.83 -6.17 1.40
N ASP A 20 12.56 -7.21 1.00
CA ASP A 20 14.01 -7.35 1.10
C ASP A 20 14.76 -6.78 -0.12
N ALA A 21 14.04 -6.44 -1.19
CA ALA A 21 14.64 -5.97 -2.42
C ALA A 21 15.12 -4.50 -2.33
N ARG A 22 16.22 -4.21 -3.03
CA ARG A 22 16.70 -2.84 -3.21
C ARG A 22 15.61 -2.01 -3.88
N GLY A 23 15.22 -0.90 -3.25
CA GLY A 23 14.19 0.01 -3.75
C GLY A 23 12.81 -0.18 -3.14
N TYR A 24 12.60 -1.21 -2.31
CA TYR A 24 11.33 -1.44 -1.61
C TYR A 24 10.85 -0.20 -0.84
N ARG A 25 11.75 0.40 -0.05
CA ARG A 25 11.42 1.62 0.72
C ARG A 25 10.94 2.76 -0.18
N LYS A 26 11.55 2.94 -1.36
CA LYS A 26 11.12 3.98 -2.30
C LYS A 26 9.72 3.68 -2.83
N ALA A 27 9.45 2.43 -3.20
CA ALA A 27 8.12 2.00 -3.62
C ALA A 27 7.07 2.20 -2.52
N CYS A 28 7.42 1.95 -1.26
CA CYS A 28 6.54 2.23 -0.13
C CYS A 28 6.20 3.72 0.00
N ILE A 29 7.20 4.60 -0.12
CA ILE A 29 6.99 6.05 -0.08
C ILE A 29 6.11 6.51 -1.25
N ASP A 30 6.37 5.97 -2.45
CA ASP A 30 5.60 6.28 -3.66
C ASP A 30 4.14 5.83 -3.53
N GLU A 31 3.89 4.67 -2.92
CA GLU A 31 2.54 4.15 -2.69
C GLU A 31 1.79 4.96 -1.63
N ILE A 32 2.42 5.29 -0.49
CA ILE A 32 1.80 6.16 0.53
C ILE A 32 1.47 7.53 -0.07
N HIS A 33 2.37 8.10 -0.87
CA HIS A 33 2.12 9.35 -1.56
C HIS A 33 0.91 9.24 -2.50
N ARG A 34 0.81 8.16 -3.29
CA ARG A 34 -0.31 7.93 -4.21
C ARG A 34 -1.65 7.86 -3.50
N VAL A 35 -1.72 7.18 -2.35
CA VAL A 35 -2.99 6.94 -1.64
C VAL A 35 -3.40 8.05 -0.70
N THR A 36 -2.44 8.82 -0.17
CA THR A 36 -2.71 9.89 0.81
C THR A 36 -2.59 11.30 0.23
N GLY A 37 -1.88 11.47 -0.89
CA GLY A 37 -1.49 12.78 -1.43
C GLY A 37 -0.39 13.50 -0.65
N ILE A 38 0.10 12.92 0.47
CA ILE A 38 1.14 13.54 1.30
C ILE A 38 2.47 13.56 0.55
N SER A 39 3.25 14.63 0.71
CA SER A 39 4.52 14.76 0.01
C SER A 39 5.50 13.63 0.36
N LYS A 40 6.24 13.13 -0.62
CA LYS A 40 7.26 12.09 -0.43
C LYS A 40 8.33 12.51 0.59
N ASN A 41 8.67 13.79 0.62
CA ASN A 41 9.62 14.34 1.59
C ASN A 41 9.10 14.22 3.02
N THR A 42 7.83 14.58 3.25
CA THR A 42 7.17 14.40 4.54
C THR A 42 7.14 12.93 4.95
N ILE A 43 6.73 12.03 4.05
CA ILE A 43 6.66 10.59 4.33
C ILE A 43 8.04 10.03 4.70
N ASN A 44 9.10 10.48 3.99
CA ASN A 44 10.46 10.01 4.25
C ASN A 44 10.96 10.36 5.66
N THR A 45 10.40 11.40 6.30
CA THR A 45 10.74 11.78 7.69
C THR A 45 10.06 10.92 8.76
N TRP A 46 9.13 10.04 8.40
CA TRP A 46 8.38 9.24 9.38
C TRP A 46 9.15 8.08 10.00
N GLY A 47 10.42 7.92 9.63
CA GLY A 47 11.28 6.84 10.09
C GLY A 47 11.35 5.67 9.10
N ALA A 48 12.14 4.66 9.46
CA ALA A 48 12.44 3.53 8.58
C ALA A 48 11.21 2.65 8.36
N LEU A 49 10.43 2.46 9.42
CA LEU A 49 9.21 1.65 9.44
C LEU A 49 7.93 2.51 9.52
N PHE A 50 8.07 3.81 9.28
CA PHE A 50 6.98 4.79 9.36
C PHE A 50 6.39 4.91 10.78
N GLU A 51 7.26 4.84 11.80
CA GLU A 51 6.90 4.88 13.22
C GLU A 51 6.24 6.20 13.63
N ASN A 52 6.61 7.31 12.97
CA ASN A 52 6.07 8.64 13.20
C ASN A 52 4.92 9.00 12.23
N CYS A 53 4.29 7.99 11.63
CA CYS A 53 3.16 8.17 10.73
C CYS A 53 1.96 8.78 11.48
N PRO A 54 1.32 9.85 10.97
CA PRO A 54 0.12 10.42 11.59
C PRO A 54 -1.07 9.45 11.60
N GLU A 55 -1.89 9.48 12.65
CA GLU A 55 -2.99 8.54 12.85
C GLU A 55 -4.00 8.50 11.67
N HIS A 56 -4.30 9.67 11.08
CA HIS A 56 -5.23 9.76 9.95
C HIS A 56 -4.82 8.88 8.75
N VAL A 57 -3.51 8.72 8.53
CA VAL A 57 -2.97 7.88 7.45
C VAL A 57 -3.31 6.41 7.67
N HIS A 58 -3.34 5.93 8.92
CA HIS A 58 -3.69 4.54 9.23
C HIS A 58 -5.14 4.23 8.83
N TYR A 59 -6.05 5.19 9.00
CA TYR A 59 -7.44 5.04 8.56
C TYR A 59 -7.54 5.03 7.03
N THR A 60 -6.81 5.91 6.34
CA THR A 60 -6.73 5.89 4.87
C THR A 60 -6.20 4.57 4.34
N LEU A 61 -5.08 4.06 4.89
CA LEU A 61 -4.49 2.80 4.46
C LEU A 61 -5.45 1.61 4.69
N LYS A 62 -6.18 1.60 5.81
CA LYS A 62 -7.21 0.58 6.08
C LYS A 62 -8.35 0.62 5.04
N TRP A 63 -8.78 1.82 4.66
CA TRP A 63 -9.83 1.98 3.65
C TRP A 63 -9.35 1.52 2.27
N VAL A 64 -8.13 1.91 1.87
CA VAL A 64 -7.55 1.51 0.59
C VAL A 64 -7.26 0.00 0.54
N ASP A 65 -6.80 -0.62 1.63
CA ASP A 65 -6.67 -2.08 1.74
C ASP A 65 -8.00 -2.77 1.44
N SER A 66 -9.08 -2.29 2.06
CA SER A 66 -10.43 -2.85 1.86
C SER A 66 -10.85 -2.75 0.39
N LEU A 67 -10.62 -1.59 -0.25
CA LEU A 67 -10.90 -1.40 -1.67
C LEU A 67 -10.07 -2.32 -2.56
N ASN A 68 -8.78 -2.48 -2.27
CA ASN A 68 -7.91 -3.34 -3.06
C ASN A 68 -8.31 -4.82 -2.94
N ARG A 69 -8.70 -5.29 -1.74
CA ARG A 69 -9.25 -6.64 -1.56
C ARG A 69 -10.55 -6.84 -2.34
N ILE A 70 -11.45 -5.85 -2.32
CA ILE A 70 -12.68 -5.90 -3.12
C ILE A 70 -12.34 -6.00 -4.60
N ARG A 71 -11.35 -5.23 -5.10
CA ARG A 71 -10.90 -5.32 -6.49
C ARG A 71 -10.34 -6.70 -6.84
N GLU A 72 -9.54 -7.30 -5.95
CA GLU A 72 -9.05 -8.67 -6.14
C GLU A 72 -10.20 -9.67 -6.22
N LEU A 73 -11.18 -9.58 -5.31
CA LEU A 73 -12.35 -10.45 -5.33
C LEU A 73 -13.17 -10.28 -6.60
N VAL A 74 -13.41 -9.05 -7.05
CA VAL A 74 -14.15 -8.78 -8.29
C VAL A 74 -13.39 -9.30 -9.50
N ALA A 75 -12.07 -9.08 -9.58
CA ALA A 75 -11.26 -9.59 -10.68
C ALA A 75 -11.34 -11.13 -10.80
N LEU A 76 -11.38 -11.84 -9.67
CA LEU A 76 -11.57 -13.30 -9.63
C LEU A 76 -12.97 -13.74 -10.10
N THR A 77 -14.00 -12.89 -9.95
CA THR A 77 -15.38 -13.22 -10.37
C THR A 77 -15.66 -12.98 -11.86
N VAL A 78 -14.76 -12.31 -12.60
CA VAL A 78 -14.94 -12.06 -14.03
C VAL A 78 -14.44 -13.24 -14.89
N ASP A 79 -13.75 -14.23 -14.29
CA ASP A 79 -13.38 -15.50 -14.93
C ASP A 79 -14.52 -16.55 -14.92
N ILE A 80 -15.79 -16.14 -14.81
CA ILE A 80 -16.94 -17.04 -15.01
C ILE A 80 -17.12 -17.22 -16.53
N PRO A 81 -16.93 -18.42 -17.09
CA PRO A 81 -17.10 -18.64 -18.53
C PRO A 81 -18.57 -18.37 -18.89
N GLU A 82 -18.78 -17.52 -19.89
CA GLU A 82 -20.09 -17.37 -20.52
C GLU A 82 -20.54 -18.75 -21.03
N SER A 83 -21.67 -19.21 -20.48
CA SER A 83 -22.36 -20.46 -20.82
C SER A 83 -22.96 -20.45 -22.21
#